data_AF-A0A6I3KJA9-F1
#
_entry.id   AF-A0A6I3KJA9-F1
#
_cell.length_a   1.000
_cell.length_b   1.000
_cell.length_c   1.000
_cell.angle_alpha   90.00
_cell.angle_beta   90.00
_cell.angle_gamma   90.00
#
_symmetry.space_group_name_H-M   'P 1'
#
loop_
_entity.id
_entity.type
_entity.pdbx_description
1 polymer ?
#
loop_
_entity_poly.entity_id
_entity_poly.type
_entity_poly.pdbx_seq_one_letter_code
_entity_poly.pdbx_strand_id
1 'polypeptide(L)'
;MAFPNPDVPLRRHVGQTGQRVAVAASQTAAILGAAGAVGDYIAGLLVVPTTVDAGAIAVLDNAASTTVFAGGTASLDSLAPFFIPLGWKSINGAWKVTTGAGLSVIAVGEFSVAAALVERAGVTLVPLSLDANEIEEASAEDTVVGALQGKTTGSSLSLTGTAGNRFKLTGTNIVAGAVATAAGEYEVTVRETLAGASNTPNDTVLKITATEA
;
A
#
# COMPACT_ATOMS: atom_id res chain seq x y z
N MET A 1 1.47 30.30 36.31
CA MET A 1 2.25 29.24 35.64
C MET A 1 1.31 28.58 34.64
N ALA A 2 1.35 29.00 33.38
CA ALA A 2 0.42 28.53 32.36
C ALA A 2 0.91 27.18 31.82
N PHE A 3 0.08 26.15 31.95
CA PHE A 3 0.34 24.85 31.34
C PHE A 3 0.28 25.00 29.81
N PRO A 4 1.25 24.47 29.05
CA PRO A 4 1.22 24.55 27.60
C PRO A 4 0.06 23.71 27.03
N ASN A 5 -0.55 24.26 26.00
CA ASN A 5 -1.75 23.82 25.28
C ASN A 5 -1.74 22.32 24.89
N PRO A 6 -2.81 21.53 25.19
CA PRO A 6 -2.93 20.13 24.75
C PRO A 6 -3.19 19.93 23.25
N ASP A 7 -3.44 21.00 22.49
CA ASP A 7 -3.83 20.91 21.08
C ASP A 7 -2.63 20.86 20.10
N VAL A 8 -1.64 20.01 20.37
CA VAL A 8 -0.80 19.51 19.27
C VAL A 8 -1.60 18.38 18.61
N PRO A 9 -2.10 18.54 17.37
CA PRO A 9 -2.79 17.45 16.71
C PRO A 9 -1.80 16.29 16.61
N LEU A 10 -2.09 15.19 17.31
CA LEU A 10 -1.44 13.92 17.08
C LEU A 10 -1.64 13.66 15.59
N ARG A 11 -0.59 13.87 14.79
CA ARG A 11 -0.54 13.32 13.45
C ARG A 11 -0.63 11.82 13.68
N ARG A 12 -1.87 11.31 13.64
CA ARG A 12 -2.18 9.90 13.73
C ARG A 12 -1.43 9.32 12.55
N HIS A 13 -0.21 8.88 12.82
CA HIS A 13 0.46 7.96 11.95
C HIS A 13 -0.50 6.79 11.93
N VAL A 14 -1.27 6.66 10.86
CA VAL A 14 -1.96 5.43 10.52
C VAL A 14 -0.82 4.45 10.20
N GLY A 15 -0.19 3.97 11.27
CA GLY A 15 1.03 3.20 11.30
C GLY A 15 0.93 2.40 12.58
N GLN A 16 0.77 1.10 12.39
CA GLN A 16 0.55 0.08 13.41
C GLN A 16 1.24 0.43 14.75
N THR A 17 0.46 0.57 15.82
CA THR A 17 0.99 0.56 17.20
C THR A 17 1.98 -0.60 17.35
N GLY A 18 3.17 -0.33 17.90
CA GLY A 18 4.35 -1.21 17.90
C GLY A 18 4.04 -2.71 17.83
N GLN A 19 4.49 -3.35 16.75
CA GLN A 19 4.30 -4.77 16.50
C GLN A 19 5.33 -5.60 17.27
N ARG A 20 4.89 -6.79 17.68
CA ARG A 20 5.75 -7.83 18.28
C ARG A 20 5.83 -9.04 17.35
N VAL A 21 7.03 -9.53 17.10
CA VAL A 21 7.26 -10.72 16.27
C VAL A 21 8.20 -11.66 17.02
N ALA A 22 7.74 -12.89 17.27
CA ALA A 22 8.56 -13.91 17.93
C ALA A 22 9.42 -14.65 16.88
N VAL A 23 10.70 -14.83 17.20
CA VAL A 23 11.65 -15.63 16.42
C VAL A 23 12.21 -16.70 17.35
N ALA A 24 12.02 -17.96 16.96
CA ALA A 24 12.48 -19.12 17.73
C ALA A 24 14.02 -19.19 17.80
N ALA A 25 14.55 -20.18 18.54
CA ALA A 25 15.97 -20.48 18.52
C ALA A 25 16.42 -21.05 17.15
N SER A 26 17.71 -20.94 16.86
CA SER A 26 18.35 -21.55 15.69
C SER A 26 17.69 -21.15 14.36
N GLN A 27 17.27 -19.90 14.24
CA GLN A 27 16.68 -19.37 13.00
C GLN A 27 17.74 -18.60 12.21
N THR A 28 17.67 -18.72 10.89
CA THR A 28 18.53 -17.98 9.96
C THR A 28 17.69 -16.96 9.21
N ALA A 29 18.03 -15.68 9.34
CA ALA A 29 17.41 -14.58 8.59
C ALA A 29 15.86 -14.61 8.60
N ALA A 30 15.25 -14.92 9.75
CA ALA A 30 13.81 -14.94 9.92
C ALA A 30 13.24 -13.53 9.70
N ILE A 31 12.30 -13.41 8.78
CA ILE A 31 11.69 -12.12 8.43
C ILE A 31 10.83 -11.63 9.60
N LEU A 32 11.00 -10.36 9.96
CA LEU A 32 10.16 -9.71 10.96
C LEU A 32 8.94 -9.09 10.28
N GLY A 33 7.76 -9.59 10.63
CA GLY A 33 6.49 -9.12 10.07
C GLY A 33 6.25 -9.69 8.67
N ALA A 34 5.67 -8.88 7.79
CA ALA A 34 5.39 -9.26 6.40
C ALA A 34 6.62 -9.00 5.50
N ALA A 35 6.42 -8.51 4.28
CA ALA A 35 7.51 -8.37 3.31
C ALA A 35 8.58 -7.31 3.68
N GLY A 36 8.31 -6.37 4.61
CA GLY A 36 9.25 -5.35 5.11
C GLY A 36 9.62 -4.25 4.11
N ALA A 37 9.81 -3.01 4.57
CA ALA A 37 10.15 -1.87 3.69
C ALA A 37 11.35 -1.05 4.19
N VAL A 38 11.95 -0.28 3.28
CA VAL A 38 12.90 0.78 3.64
C VAL A 38 12.17 1.79 4.54
N GLY A 39 12.80 2.17 5.65
CA GLY A 39 12.22 3.06 6.66
C GLY A 39 11.54 2.35 7.83
N ASP A 40 11.37 1.03 7.79
CA ASP A 40 10.87 0.24 8.92
C ASP A 40 11.74 0.44 10.15
N TYR A 41 11.10 0.56 11.31
CA TYR A 41 11.77 0.85 12.57
C TYR A 41 11.87 -0.39 13.45
N ILE A 42 13.04 -0.66 13.99
CA ILE A 42 13.23 -1.66 15.05
C ILE A 42 13.62 -0.96 16.35
N ALA A 43 12.75 -1.05 17.36
CA ALA A 43 13.01 -0.49 18.68
C ALA A 43 14.06 -1.33 19.41
N GLY A 44 13.93 -2.65 19.36
CA GLY A 44 14.88 -3.57 19.96
C GLY A 44 14.37 -5.00 20.03
N LEU A 45 15.15 -5.85 20.69
CA LEU A 45 14.88 -7.27 20.85
C LEU A 45 14.76 -7.61 22.34
N LEU A 46 13.64 -8.20 22.74
CA LEU A 46 13.54 -8.88 24.04
C LEU A 46 14.06 -10.31 23.87
N VAL A 47 15.18 -10.62 24.52
CA VAL A 47 15.82 -11.92 24.48
C VAL A 47 15.32 -12.77 25.63
N VAL A 48 14.97 -14.03 25.34
CA VAL A 48 14.56 -15.04 26.33
C VAL A 48 15.52 -16.22 26.22
N PRO A 49 16.56 -16.28 27.06
CA PRO A 49 17.53 -17.38 27.09
C PRO A 49 16.95 -18.65 27.71
N THR A 50 17.46 -19.81 27.30
CA THR A 50 17.22 -21.11 27.94
C THR A 50 18.48 -21.77 28.47
N THR A 51 19.66 -21.23 28.14
CA THR A 51 20.98 -21.65 28.63
C THR A 51 21.88 -20.42 28.82
N VAL A 52 22.89 -20.57 29.68
CA VAL A 52 23.95 -19.56 29.89
C VAL A 52 24.97 -19.54 28.75
N ASP A 53 25.00 -20.59 27.94
CA ASP A 53 25.85 -20.73 26.74
C ASP A 53 25.07 -20.36 25.46
N ALA A 54 24.33 -19.26 25.50
CA ALA A 54 23.41 -18.89 24.43
C ALA A 54 24.15 -18.49 23.14
N GLY A 55 23.61 -18.85 21.98
CA GLY A 55 24.22 -18.53 20.69
C GLY A 55 24.08 -17.06 20.29
N ALA A 56 24.74 -16.65 19.20
CA ALA A 56 24.73 -15.27 18.73
C ALA A 56 23.33 -14.79 18.26
N ILE A 57 23.09 -13.47 18.32
CA ILE A 57 21.95 -12.81 17.67
C ILE A 57 22.49 -11.81 16.67
N ALA A 58 21.96 -11.85 15.45
CA ALA A 58 22.27 -10.86 14.44
C ALA A 58 21.01 -10.32 13.77
N VAL A 59 21.06 -9.04 13.39
CA VAL A 59 19.98 -8.32 12.72
C VAL A 59 20.46 -7.93 11.32
N LEU A 60 19.56 -8.05 10.35
CA LEU A 60 19.80 -7.69 8.94
C LEU A 60 18.63 -6.85 8.44
N ASP A 61 18.90 -5.83 7.62
CA ASP A 61 17.87 -5.02 6.97
C ASP A 61 17.70 -5.37 5.48
N ASN A 62 17.90 -6.66 5.14
CA ASN A 62 18.07 -7.17 3.77
C ASN A 62 19.44 -6.88 3.14
N ALA A 63 20.40 -6.39 3.93
CA ALA A 63 21.81 -6.30 3.55
C ALA A 63 22.72 -7.10 4.51
N ALA A 64 23.90 -6.56 4.83
CA ALA A 64 24.90 -7.23 5.64
C ALA A 64 24.41 -7.49 7.07
N SER A 65 24.84 -8.62 7.62
CA SER A 65 24.48 -9.05 8.98
C SER A 65 25.22 -8.26 10.04
N THR A 66 24.49 -7.67 10.98
CA THR A 66 25.05 -6.98 12.15
C THR A 66 24.82 -7.80 13.41
N THR A 67 25.89 -8.30 14.02
CA THR A 67 25.80 -9.04 15.30
C THR A 67 25.49 -8.08 16.45
N VAL A 68 24.38 -8.32 17.15
CA VAL A 68 23.91 -7.51 18.29
C VAL A 68 24.12 -8.20 19.64
N PHE A 69 24.36 -9.51 19.61
CA PHE A 69 24.80 -10.31 20.75
C PHE A 69 25.74 -11.39 20.23
N ALA A 70 26.99 -11.41 20.72
CA ALA A 70 27.98 -12.36 20.23
C ALA A 70 27.70 -13.81 20.65
N GLY A 71 27.08 -14.01 21.82
CA GLY A 71 26.84 -15.34 22.40
C GLY A 71 28.11 -16.13 22.68
N GLY A 72 27.97 -17.43 22.92
CA GLY A 72 29.04 -18.38 23.21
C GLY A 72 29.00 -18.93 24.63
N THR A 73 30.04 -19.67 25.00
CA THR A 73 30.20 -20.27 26.34
C THR A 73 30.22 -19.18 27.42
N ALA A 74 29.43 -19.38 28.47
CA ALA A 74 29.27 -18.47 29.60
C ALA A 74 28.97 -17.02 29.16
N SER A 75 28.21 -16.86 28.07
CA SER A 75 27.85 -15.53 27.56
C SER A 75 26.78 -14.82 28.38
N LEU A 76 26.13 -15.54 29.30
CA LEU A 76 25.14 -15.00 30.23
C LEU A 76 25.41 -15.49 31.65
N ASP A 77 25.33 -14.57 32.62
CA ASP A 77 25.39 -14.89 34.05
C ASP A 77 24.01 -15.29 34.63
N SER A 78 22.95 -15.12 33.84
CA SER A 78 21.57 -15.36 34.24
C SER A 78 20.67 -15.70 33.05
N LEU A 79 19.63 -16.50 33.29
CA LEU A 79 18.59 -16.80 32.30
C LEU A 79 17.43 -15.79 32.32
N ALA A 80 17.56 -14.71 33.09
CA ALA A 80 16.55 -13.65 33.09
C ALA A 80 16.42 -13.02 31.69
N PRO A 81 15.20 -12.83 31.17
CA PRO A 81 14.99 -12.11 29.92
C PRO A 81 15.56 -10.69 29.99
N PHE A 82 16.17 -10.24 28.89
CA PHE A 82 16.77 -8.91 28.82
C PHE A 82 16.49 -8.25 27.46
N PHE A 83 16.48 -6.92 27.44
CA PHE A 83 16.18 -6.15 26.24
C PHE A 83 17.46 -5.58 25.62
N ILE A 84 17.63 -5.77 24.32
CA ILE A 84 18.67 -5.13 23.51
C ILE A 84 18.03 -3.95 22.78
N PRO A 85 18.25 -2.69 23.22
CA PRO A 85 17.75 -1.52 22.50
C PRO A 85 18.59 -1.31 21.23
N LEU A 86 17.92 -1.05 20.10
CA LEU A 86 18.56 -0.79 18.81
C LEU A 86 18.24 0.62 18.34
N GLY A 87 16.95 0.94 18.19
CA GLY A 87 16.51 2.25 17.71
C GLY A 87 16.91 2.52 16.26
N TRP A 88 16.92 1.49 15.41
CA TRP A 88 17.41 1.59 14.03
C TRP A 88 16.25 1.70 13.03
N LYS A 89 16.52 2.37 11.90
CA LYS A 89 15.65 2.37 10.72
C LYS A 89 16.31 1.61 9.59
N SER A 90 15.53 0.79 8.90
CA SER A 90 16.01 0.05 7.74
C SER A 90 16.33 1.00 6.59
N ILE A 91 17.44 0.77 5.91
CA ILE A 91 17.80 1.47 4.67
C ILE A 91 17.72 0.56 3.43
N ASN A 92 17.74 -0.76 3.61
CA ASN A 92 17.79 -1.73 2.50
C ASN A 92 16.52 -2.61 2.35
N GLY A 93 15.55 -2.53 3.27
CA GLY A 93 14.27 -3.26 3.19
C GLY A 93 13.89 -4.04 4.45
N ALA A 94 13.42 -5.27 4.29
CA ALA A 94 12.87 -6.02 5.41
C ALA A 94 13.87 -6.28 6.55
N TRP A 95 13.44 -6.04 7.78
CA TRP A 95 14.17 -6.51 8.94
C TRP A 95 14.11 -8.03 9.05
N LYS A 96 15.25 -8.65 9.34
CA LYS A 96 15.43 -10.07 9.55
C LYS A 96 16.28 -10.29 10.80
N VAL A 97 16.03 -11.38 11.51
CA VAL A 97 16.82 -11.77 12.67
C VAL A 97 17.34 -13.19 12.52
N THR A 98 18.61 -13.38 12.84
CA THR A 98 19.25 -14.67 13.01
C THR A 98 19.45 -14.91 14.50
N THR A 99 19.04 -16.08 14.98
CA THR A 99 19.17 -16.51 16.38
C THR A 99 20.01 -17.78 16.46
N GLY A 100 20.94 -17.80 17.41
CA GLY A 100 21.68 -19.00 17.77
C GLY A 100 20.85 -19.98 18.59
N ALA A 101 21.46 -21.11 18.95
CA ALA A 101 20.84 -22.08 19.85
C ALA A 101 20.68 -21.50 21.26
N GLY A 102 19.72 -22.00 22.03
CA GLY A 102 19.63 -21.70 23.46
C GLY A 102 19.03 -20.33 23.82
N LEU A 103 18.45 -19.61 22.86
CA LEU A 103 17.68 -18.39 23.09
C LEU A 103 16.56 -18.25 22.07
N SER A 104 15.52 -17.49 22.41
CA SER A 104 14.54 -16.96 21.47
C SER A 104 14.45 -15.45 21.61
N VAL A 105 13.93 -14.76 20.60
CA VAL A 105 13.78 -13.30 20.65
C VAL A 105 12.37 -12.87 20.28
N ILE A 106 11.92 -11.79 20.89
CA ILE A 106 10.73 -11.05 20.49
C ILE A 106 11.21 -9.71 19.98
N ALA A 107 11.11 -9.51 18.67
CA ALA A 107 11.42 -8.24 18.05
C ALA A 107 10.26 -7.27 18.24
N VAL A 108 10.59 -6.03 18.61
CA VAL A 108 9.64 -4.95 18.84
C VAL A 108 9.96 -3.80 17.88
N GLY A 109 8.96 -3.35 17.12
CA GLY A 109 9.17 -2.30 16.13
C GLY A 109 7.93 -2.00 15.29
N GLU A 110 8.15 -1.30 14.18
CA GLU A 110 7.18 -1.04 13.13
C GLU A 110 7.66 -1.78 11.88
N PHE A 111 7.10 -2.97 11.65
CA PHE A 111 7.43 -3.81 10.50
C PHE A 111 6.32 -3.70 9.48
N SER A 112 6.61 -3.05 8.37
CA SER A 112 5.61 -2.79 7.36
C SER A 112 5.60 -3.88 6.30
N VAL A 113 4.57 -3.92 5.46
CA VAL A 113 4.64 -4.67 4.21
C VAL A 113 5.56 -3.89 3.26
N ALA A 114 6.29 -4.56 2.36
CA ALA A 114 7.11 -3.93 1.31
C ALA A 114 6.35 -2.92 0.40
N ALA A 115 5.05 -2.74 0.63
CA ALA A 115 4.17 -1.78 -0.01
C ALA A 115 3.73 -0.59 0.88
N ALA A 116 4.27 -0.38 2.09
CA ALA A 116 3.72 0.61 3.02
C ALA A 116 4.12 2.08 2.77
N LEU A 117 4.99 2.35 1.79
CA LEU A 117 5.18 3.71 1.25
C LEU A 117 4.44 3.97 -0.06
N VAL A 118 3.53 3.08 -0.46
CA VAL A 118 2.59 3.33 -1.56
C VAL A 118 1.14 3.49 -1.07
N GLU A 119 0.81 3.07 0.17
CA GLU A 119 -0.57 3.18 0.68
C GLU A 119 -0.85 4.31 1.70
N ARG A 120 0.16 5.06 2.17
CA ARG A 120 -0.07 6.16 3.15
C ARG A 120 -0.23 7.54 2.52
N ALA A 121 0.07 7.69 1.23
CA ALA A 121 -0.50 8.73 0.40
C ALA A 121 -1.59 8.05 -0.44
N GLY A 122 -2.78 7.86 0.15
CA GLY A 122 -3.87 7.16 -0.53
C GLY A 122 -4.07 7.72 -1.93
N VAL A 123 -3.97 6.85 -2.95
CA VAL A 123 -4.26 7.26 -4.33
C VAL A 123 -5.73 7.69 -4.35
N THR A 124 -5.97 8.94 -4.68
CA THR A 124 -7.33 9.46 -4.90
C THR A 124 -7.54 9.53 -6.39
N LEU A 125 -8.50 8.77 -6.90
CA LEU A 125 -8.91 8.82 -8.30
C LEU A 125 -9.48 10.21 -8.59
N VAL A 126 -9.05 10.80 -9.70
CA VAL A 126 -9.50 12.11 -10.18
C VAL A 126 -10.66 11.88 -11.16
N PRO A 127 -11.65 12.79 -11.24
CA PRO A 127 -12.68 12.71 -12.27
C PRO A 127 -12.06 12.61 -13.68
N LEU A 128 -12.60 11.71 -14.47
CA LEU A 128 -12.20 11.56 -15.88
C LEU A 128 -12.73 12.73 -16.71
N SER A 129 -12.12 12.99 -17.86
CA SER A 129 -12.67 13.90 -18.86
C SER A 129 -12.65 13.23 -20.23
N LEU A 130 -13.41 13.77 -21.17
CA LEU A 130 -13.31 13.41 -22.59
C LEU A 130 -12.48 14.45 -23.32
N ASP A 131 -11.67 14.02 -24.28
CA ASP A 131 -10.96 14.93 -25.20
C ASP A 131 -11.88 15.52 -26.29
N ALA A 132 -12.94 14.78 -26.64
CA ALA A 132 -14.04 15.19 -27.49
C ALA A 132 -15.37 14.63 -26.95
N ASN A 133 -16.43 15.42 -27.04
CA ASN A 133 -17.73 15.12 -26.44
C ASN A 133 -18.90 15.34 -27.42
N GLU A 134 -18.63 15.34 -28.72
CA GLU A 134 -19.63 15.53 -29.76
C GLU A 134 -19.61 14.34 -30.73
N ILE A 135 -20.79 13.97 -31.22
CA ILE A 135 -20.96 12.94 -32.26
C ILE A 135 -22.14 13.33 -33.16
N GLU A 136 -22.09 13.00 -34.45
CA GLU A 136 -23.27 13.15 -35.31
C GLU A 136 -24.38 12.17 -34.88
N GLU A 137 -25.63 12.61 -34.91
CA GLU A 137 -26.76 11.72 -34.61
C GLU A 137 -26.81 10.54 -35.59
N ALA A 138 -27.36 9.41 -35.12
CA ALA A 138 -27.43 8.17 -35.89
C ALA A 138 -26.08 7.65 -36.46
N SER A 139 -24.95 8.10 -35.92
CA SER A 139 -23.63 7.53 -36.20
C SER A 139 -23.63 6.01 -36.04
N ALA A 140 -22.95 5.32 -36.95
CA ALA A 140 -22.83 3.87 -36.90
C ALA A 140 -22.18 3.39 -35.59
N GLU A 141 -22.54 2.19 -35.13
CA GLU A 141 -21.92 1.56 -33.96
C GLU A 141 -20.38 1.56 -34.09
N ASP A 142 -19.67 1.71 -32.97
CA ASP A 142 -18.21 1.84 -32.88
C ASP A 142 -17.62 3.14 -33.42
N THR A 143 -18.45 4.07 -33.91
CA THR A 143 -17.99 5.45 -34.19
C THR A 143 -17.48 6.09 -32.90
N VAL A 144 -16.26 6.61 -32.93
CA VAL A 144 -15.60 7.19 -31.74
C VAL A 144 -16.21 8.55 -31.42
N VAL A 145 -16.62 8.74 -30.16
CA VAL A 145 -17.01 10.05 -29.61
C VAL A 145 -15.77 10.80 -29.11
N GLY A 146 -14.97 10.13 -28.27
CA GLY A 146 -13.78 10.68 -27.66
C GLY A 146 -13.05 9.69 -26.76
N ALA A 147 -11.79 9.98 -26.47
CA ALA A 147 -10.94 9.26 -25.54
C ALA A 147 -11.08 9.80 -24.11
N LEU A 148 -11.06 8.87 -23.14
CA LEU A 148 -11.05 9.18 -21.72
C LEU A 148 -9.66 9.59 -21.26
N GLN A 149 -9.58 10.78 -20.70
CA GLN A 149 -8.38 11.36 -20.11
C GLN A 149 -8.43 11.26 -18.58
N GLY A 150 -7.27 11.37 -17.94
CA GLY A 150 -7.16 11.34 -16.47
C GLY A 150 -7.19 9.94 -15.86
N LYS A 151 -7.20 8.89 -16.69
CA LYS A 151 -7.13 7.50 -16.23
C LYS A 151 -5.87 7.27 -15.39
N THR A 152 -6.07 6.76 -14.19
CA THR A 152 -5.00 6.38 -13.28
C THR A 152 -4.31 5.10 -13.80
N THR A 153 -2.97 5.09 -13.84
CA THR A 153 -2.21 3.91 -14.28
C THR A 153 -2.54 2.69 -13.41
N GLY A 154 -2.87 1.56 -14.04
CA GLY A 154 -3.23 0.32 -13.34
C GLY A 154 -4.69 0.24 -12.88
N SER A 155 -5.49 1.30 -13.02
CA SER A 155 -6.93 1.21 -12.77
C SER A 155 -7.65 0.43 -13.87
N SER A 156 -8.90 0.04 -13.63
CA SER A 156 -9.82 -0.51 -14.63
C SER A 156 -10.96 0.47 -14.88
N LEU A 157 -11.48 0.48 -16.11
CA LEU A 157 -12.62 1.32 -16.51
C LEU A 157 -13.80 0.44 -16.91
N SER A 158 -15.00 0.85 -16.53
CA SER A 158 -16.25 0.24 -17.00
C SER A 158 -17.32 1.31 -17.23
N LEU A 159 -18.18 1.10 -18.21
CA LEU A 159 -19.32 1.97 -18.45
C LEU A 159 -20.52 1.43 -17.68
N THR A 160 -21.07 2.23 -16.76
CA THR A 160 -22.22 1.86 -15.93
C THR A 160 -23.49 2.59 -16.36
N GLY A 161 -23.37 3.82 -16.86
CA GLY A 161 -24.45 4.57 -17.50
C GLY A 161 -24.25 4.63 -19.01
N THR A 162 -25.06 3.88 -19.78
CA THR A 162 -24.91 3.72 -21.24
C THR A 162 -25.85 4.63 -22.07
N ALA A 163 -26.60 5.52 -21.42
CA ALA A 163 -27.68 6.31 -22.01
C ALA A 163 -28.71 5.46 -22.81
N GLY A 164 -29.04 4.28 -22.28
CA GLY A 164 -29.93 3.32 -22.95
C GLY A 164 -29.24 2.54 -24.07
N ASN A 165 -27.99 2.13 -23.85
CA ASN A 165 -27.13 1.39 -24.79
C ASN A 165 -26.74 2.16 -26.06
N ARG A 166 -26.80 3.51 -25.98
CA ARG A 166 -26.36 4.41 -27.04
C ARG A 166 -24.86 4.64 -27.07
N PHE A 167 -24.19 4.37 -25.95
CA PHE A 167 -22.75 4.46 -25.84
C PHE A 167 -22.18 3.19 -25.20
N LYS A 168 -20.97 2.83 -25.61
CA LYS A 168 -20.18 1.74 -25.03
C LYS A 168 -18.73 2.19 -24.84
N LEU A 169 -18.00 1.43 -24.04
CA LEU A 169 -16.58 1.66 -23.78
C LEU A 169 -15.74 0.62 -24.53
N THR A 170 -14.85 1.09 -25.39
CA THR A 170 -13.89 0.25 -26.11
C THR A 170 -12.47 0.72 -25.78
N GLY A 171 -11.76 -0.05 -24.95
CA GLY A 171 -10.47 0.37 -24.41
C GLY A 171 -10.62 1.60 -23.53
N THR A 172 -10.05 2.73 -23.96
CA THR A 172 -10.18 4.03 -23.30
C THR A 172 -11.14 4.99 -24.03
N ASN A 173 -11.80 4.54 -25.10
CA ASN A 173 -12.65 5.40 -25.92
C ASN A 173 -14.12 5.16 -25.61
N ILE A 174 -14.89 6.24 -25.52
CA ILE A 174 -16.34 6.17 -25.64
C ILE A 174 -16.68 6.13 -27.12
N VAL A 175 -17.51 5.16 -27.50
CA VAL A 175 -17.96 4.96 -28.88
C VAL A 175 -19.49 4.79 -28.92
N ALA A 176 -20.07 5.02 -30.09
CA ALA A 176 -21.48 4.74 -30.35
C ALA A 176 -21.81 3.26 -30.08
N GLY A 177 -22.91 3.03 -29.38
CA GLY A 177 -23.43 1.71 -29.03
C GLY A 177 -24.44 1.19 -30.05
N ALA A 178 -25.13 0.11 -29.68
CA ALA A 178 -26.09 -0.58 -30.56
C ALA A 178 -27.39 0.22 -30.79
N VAL A 179 -27.73 1.14 -29.90
CA VAL A 179 -28.91 2.00 -30.04
C VAL A 179 -28.48 3.34 -30.65
N ALA A 180 -29.14 3.77 -31.72
CA ALA A 180 -28.85 5.06 -32.34
C ALA A 180 -29.15 6.25 -31.41
N THR A 181 -28.30 7.27 -31.50
CA THR A 181 -28.52 8.59 -30.90
C THR A 181 -29.49 9.40 -31.76
N ALA A 182 -30.32 10.21 -31.10
CA ALA A 182 -31.00 11.36 -31.71
C ALA A 182 -30.30 12.65 -31.26
N ALA A 183 -30.46 13.76 -31.98
CA ALA A 183 -29.93 15.05 -31.58
C ALA A 183 -30.32 15.42 -30.13
N GLY A 184 -29.35 15.87 -29.33
CA GLY A 184 -29.55 16.24 -27.93
C GLY A 184 -28.36 15.93 -27.01
N GLU A 185 -28.55 16.16 -25.71
CA GLU A 185 -27.54 15.88 -24.67
C GLU A 185 -27.76 14.52 -24.01
N TYR A 186 -26.67 13.81 -23.77
CA TYR A 186 -26.66 12.53 -23.07
C TYR A 186 -25.65 12.55 -21.92
N GLU A 187 -25.99 11.85 -20.84
CA GLU A 187 -25.08 11.59 -19.74
C GLU A 187 -24.69 10.11 -19.75
N VAL A 188 -23.38 9.88 -19.67
CA VAL A 188 -22.81 8.54 -19.47
C VAL A 188 -22.03 8.51 -18.17
N THR A 189 -22.06 7.38 -17.47
CA THR A 189 -21.32 7.21 -16.22
C THR A 189 -20.21 6.20 -16.41
N VAL A 190 -18.96 6.65 -16.27
CA VAL A 190 -17.77 5.81 -16.31
C VAL A 190 -17.29 5.56 -14.89
N ARG A 191 -17.11 4.28 -14.55
CA ARG A 191 -16.57 3.84 -13.27
C ARG A 191 -15.09 3.50 -13.42
N GLU A 192 -14.24 4.18 -12.65
CA GLU A 192 -12.84 3.82 -12.46
C GLU A 192 -12.66 3.03 -11.17
N THR A 193 -11.95 1.90 -11.23
CA THR A 193 -11.66 1.05 -10.06
C THR A 193 -10.17 0.74 -9.96
N LEU A 194 -9.58 1.02 -8.79
CA LEU A 194 -8.17 0.73 -8.48
C LEU A 194 -8.06 0.21 -7.05
N ALA A 195 -7.47 -0.98 -6.87
CA ALA A 195 -7.22 -1.53 -5.54
C ALA A 195 -6.30 -0.59 -4.74
N GLY A 196 -6.67 -0.30 -3.49
CA GLY A 196 -5.91 0.58 -2.60
C GLY A 196 -6.19 2.08 -2.77
N ALA A 197 -6.99 2.51 -3.75
CA ALA A 197 -7.42 3.91 -3.85
C ALA A 197 -8.51 4.24 -2.82
N SER A 198 -8.44 5.41 -2.18
CA SER A 198 -9.32 5.77 -1.06
C SER A 198 -10.77 6.04 -1.46
N ASN A 199 -11.01 6.38 -2.72
CA ASN A 199 -12.33 6.64 -3.30
C ASN A 199 -12.70 5.62 -4.38
N THR A 200 -12.17 4.39 -4.33
CA THR A 200 -12.55 3.34 -5.28
C THR A 200 -13.86 2.64 -4.88
N PRO A 201 -14.77 2.33 -5.83
CA PRO A 201 -14.80 2.84 -7.19
C PRO A 201 -15.15 4.34 -7.25
N ASN A 202 -14.59 5.06 -8.22
CA ASN A 202 -14.91 6.46 -8.48
C ASN A 202 -15.71 6.58 -9.78
N ASP A 203 -16.94 7.09 -9.70
CA ASP A 203 -17.83 7.26 -10.84
C ASP A 203 -17.75 8.70 -11.36
N THR A 204 -17.55 8.86 -12.66
CA THR A 204 -17.53 10.15 -13.35
C THR A 204 -18.70 10.21 -14.32
N VAL A 205 -19.52 11.26 -14.21
CA VAL A 205 -20.57 11.57 -15.17
C VAL A 205 -19.99 12.46 -16.27
N LEU A 206 -20.10 12.03 -17.52
CA LEU A 206 -19.61 12.73 -18.69
C LEU A 206 -20.79 13.08 -19.58
N LYS A 207 -20.76 14.30 -20.13
CA LYS A 207 -21.78 14.79 -21.05
C LYS A 207 -21.32 14.60 -22.49
N ILE A 208 -22.21 14.14 -23.35
CA ILE A 208 -22.00 13.97 -24.78
C ILE A 208 -23.15 14.65 -25.52
N THR A 209 -22.83 15.43 -26.55
CA THR A 209 -23.79 16.09 -27.41
C THR A 209 -23.88 15.34 -28.73
N ALA A 210 -25.09 14.89 -29.10
CA ALA A 210 -25.36 14.45 -30.46
C ALA A 210 -25.86 15.64 -31.28
N THR A 211 -25.17 15.99 -32.36
CA THR A 211 -25.55 17.09 -33.26
C THR A 211 -26.44 16.57 -34.39
N GLU A 212 -27.35 17.41 -34.87
CA GLU A 212 -28.02 17.15 -36.15
C GLU A 212 -26.97 17.05 -37.27
N ALA A 213 -27.16 16.08 -38.16
CA ALA A 213 -26.26 15.80 -39.29
C ALA A 213 -26.41 16.81 -40.45
#